data_AF-A0A1W2CU05-F1
#
_entry.id   AF-A0A1W2CU05-F1
#
_cell.length_a   1.000
_cell.length_b   1.000
_cell.length_c   1.000
_cell.angle_alpha   90.00
_cell.angle_beta   90.00
_cell.angle_gamma   90.00
#
_symmetry.space_group_name_H-M   'P 1'
#
loop_
_entity.id
_entity.type
_entity.pdbx_description
1 polymer ?
#
loop_
_entity_poly.entity_id
_entity_poly.type
_entity_poly.pdbx_seq_one_letter_code
_entity_poly.pdbx_strand_id
1 'polypeptide(L)'
;MKKILLTTILFAGMIAFAQDCSYGTVTDNTASGGNITTGGMYEYSSAADFDVPFGTILTVNQVKLNVTKGEADLEYVRIKFLEDANGKPGEPFQTFENVTPTSQMYLYATEIEGMDVYEVTVDLPSTFALSKGKYYLEVQGAPGDGVAVGWEITDQETTSVGRFDFNKFDTDPWFGGFSYYDNVFQVLGTCADSGEEQPDYGDACSQGNASNEYETGLNLRGGSLTDDFIVPANTTFYLTDFKISTLQLGNIVNASISIRNSIDDRPGDVIYTVANKGPKTENFFGYHPFEGFPLEVVAVELEFEFDEAIELTEGKYFIEMHNVVNVPFTDFLAWEATSLEGIGGNAFESFDGETWTEVEGLNLVFDVSGFCKETLGVNDLTKADFSFYPNPVKDELNIISKSEIKNVSIYNVSGQKVLNSNSKKINTSALLTGVYLVKAELGNGQIETFKIVKK
;
A
#
# COMPACT_ATOMS: atom_id res chain seq x y z
N MET A 1 8.02 -16.58 15.78
CA MET A 1 9.50 -16.50 15.84
C MET A 1 10.10 -17.16 14.60
N LYS A 2 10.08 -16.49 13.45
CA LYS A 2 10.93 -16.84 12.32
C LYS A 2 12.24 -16.08 12.53
N LYS A 3 13.35 -16.81 12.70
CA LYS A 3 14.69 -16.21 12.68
C LYS A 3 14.90 -15.65 11.28
N ILE A 4 15.12 -14.34 11.17
CA ILE A 4 15.61 -13.72 9.94
C ILE A 4 16.98 -14.34 9.66
N LEU A 5 17.02 -15.17 8.62
CA LEU A 5 18.24 -15.80 8.17
C LEU A 5 18.98 -14.75 7.33
N LEU A 6 19.96 -14.07 7.94
CA LEU A 6 20.93 -13.25 7.21
C LEU A 6 21.65 -14.20 6.23
N THR A 7 21.19 -14.20 4.98
CA THR A 7 21.70 -15.09 3.94
C THR A 7 22.87 -14.37 3.29
N THR A 8 24.08 -14.93 3.39
CA THR A 8 25.24 -14.47 2.62
C THR A 8 24.92 -14.71 1.13
N ILE A 9 24.47 -13.67 0.42
CA ILE A 9 24.16 -13.80 -1.01
C ILE A 9 25.47 -13.95 -1.77
N LEU A 10 25.67 -15.13 -2.35
CA LEU A 10 26.75 -15.40 -3.29
C LEU A 10 26.37 -14.74 -4.62
N PHE A 11 27.09 -13.68 -5.02
CA PHE A 11 26.89 -13.01 -6.31
C PHE A 11 27.14 -14.01 -7.46
N ALA A 12 26.05 -14.49 -8.08
CA ALA A 12 26.11 -15.05 -9.43
C ALA A 12 26.12 -13.87 -10.41
N GLY A 13 27.14 -13.82 -11.26
CA GLY A 13 27.41 -12.67 -12.14
C GLY A 13 26.28 -12.35 -13.11
N MET A 14 25.46 -11.38 -12.74
CA MET A 14 24.86 -10.41 -13.66
C MET A 14 25.45 -9.06 -13.29
N ILE A 15 25.91 -8.28 -14.28
CA ILE A 15 26.42 -6.93 -14.07
C ILE A 15 25.20 -6.05 -13.79
N ALA A 16 24.72 -6.04 -12.56
CA ALA A 16 23.79 -5.03 -12.07
C ALA A 16 24.57 -3.71 -11.95
N PHE A 17 24.13 -2.67 -12.66
CA PHE A 17 24.70 -1.34 -12.51
C PHE A 17 24.23 -0.78 -11.17
N ALA A 18 25.12 -0.79 -10.18
CA ALA A 18 24.84 -0.15 -8.91
C ALA A 18 24.85 1.39 -9.09
N GLN A 19 23.81 2.07 -8.62
CA GLN A 19 23.67 3.53 -8.68
C GLN A 19 23.63 4.09 -7.26
N ASP A 20 24.21 5.27 -7.05
CA ASP A 20 24.07 5.98 -5.77
C ASP A 20 22.60 6.29 -5.48
N CYS A 21 22.17 6.03 -4.26
CA CYS A 21 20.81 6.26 -3.80
C CYS A 21 20.81 6.70 -2.34
N SER A 22 19.71 7.33 -1.93
CA SER A 22 19.50 7.82 -0.57
C SER A 22 18.04 7.67 -0.16
N TYR A 23 17.80 7.29 1.09
CA TYR A 23 16.47 7.18 1.69
C TYR A 23 16.42 7.96 3.00
N GLY A 24 15.29 8.61 3.28
CA GLY A 24 15.09 9.47 4.44
C GLY A 24 14.40 10.77 4.05
N THR A 25 14.49 11.76 4.93
CA THR A 25 13.77 13.02 4.84
C THR A 25 14.72 14.20 4.62
N VAL A 26 14.33 15.12 3.73
CA VAL A 26 15.08 16.34 3.43
C VAL A 26 14.58 17.53 4.25
N THR A 27 15.46 18.50 4.49
CA THR A 27 15.11 19.72 5.23
C THR A 27 14.13 20.61 4.48
N ASP A 28 13.22 21.22 5.22
CA ASP A 28 12.35 22.34 4.86
C ASP A 28 12.76 23.66 5.56
N ASN A 29 13.82 23.61 6.36
CA ASN A 29 14.41 24.69 7.15
C ASN A 29 13.55 25.19 8.34
N THR A 30 12.88 24.29 9.09
CA THR A 30 12.12 24.69 10.29
C THR A 30 12.98 25.25 11.45
N ALA A 31 14.30 25.03 11.42
CA ALA A 31 15.22 25.44 12.48
C ALA A 31 14.91 24.87 13.88
N SER A 32 14.17 23.76 13.97
CA SER A 32 13.81 23.08 15.23
C SER A 32 14.41 21.66 15.28
N GLY A 33 14.61 21.09 16.47
CA GLY A 33 15.13 19.73 16.56
C GLY A 33 14.85 18.98 17.87
N GLY A 34 14.66 17.66 17.76
CA GLY A 34 14.47 16.74 18.88
C GLY A 34 15.80 16.37 19.55
N ASN A 35 15.86 16.32 20.88
CA ASN A 35 17.12 16.12 21.59
C ASN A 35 17.72 14.72 21.35
N ILE A 36 18.99 14.68 20.93
CA ILE A 36 19.78 13.45 20.69
C ILE A 36 21.11 13.46 21.48
N THR A 37 21.22 14.28 22.52
CA THR A 37 22.46 14.50 23.27
C THR A 37 22.88 13.26 24.06
N THR A 38 24.15 12.85 23.93
CA THR A 38 24.80 11.83 24.77
C THR A 38 25.50 12.42 25.99
N GLY A 39 25.78 11.60 27.01
CA GLY A 39 26.64 12.01 28.14
C GLY A 39 26.00 12.97 29.13
N GLY A 40 24.68 13.18 29.04
CA GLY A 40 23.88 13.95 29.98
C GLY A 40 23.52 13.17 31.25
N MET A 41 22.53 13.69 32.00
CA MET A 41 21.95 12.96 33.14
C MET A 41 21.23 11.67 32.69
N TYR A 42 20.72 11.69 31.46
CA TYR A 42 20.06 10.58 30.78
C TYR A 42 20.66 10.47 29.37
N GLU A 43 20.69 9.26 28.83
CA GLU A 43 21.00 9.03 27.42
C GLU A 43 19.72 9.22 26.60
N TYR A 44 19.72 10.24 25.74
CA TYR A 44 18.62 10.52 24.82
C TYR A 44 18.89 9.82 23.49
N SER A 45 17.94 9.01 23.04
CA SER A 45 17.94 8.42 21.71
C SER A 45 16.66 8.81 21.00
N SER A 46 16.80 9.20 19.73
CA SER A 46 15.69 9.36 18.82
C SER A 46 15.86 8.40 17.64
N ALA A 47 14.76 7.92 17.08
CA ALA A 47 14.74 7.07 15.90
C ALA A 47 13.69 7.55 14.90
N ALA A 48 14.04 7.44 13.61
CA ALA A 48 13.17 7.72 12.48
C ALA A 48 13.24 6.56 11.47
N ASP A 49 12.14 6.29 10.78
CA ASP A 49 12.07 5.22 9.78
C ASP A 49 12.42 5.65 8.37
N PHE A 50 12.80 4.67 7.57
CA PHE A 50 13.00 4.79 6.14
C PHE A 50 12.62 3.47 5.47
N ASP A 51 12.15 3.56 4.22
CA ASP A 51 11.73 2.39 3.45
C ASP A 51 12.74 2.10 2.34
N VAL A 52 13.11 0.82 2.20
CA VAL A 52 13.79 0.30 1.02
C VAL A 52 12.72 -0.29 0.10
N PRO A 53 12.59 0.16 -1.16
CA PRO A 53 11.53 -0.27 -2.06
C PRO A 53 11.73 -1.71 -2.56
N PHE A 54 10.65 -2.32 -3.05
CA PHE A 54 10.69 -3.61 -3.75
C PHE A 54 11.68 -3.57 -4.92
N GLY A 55 12.30 -4.70 -5.24
CA GLY A 55 13.23 -4.80 -6.36
C GLY A 55 14.60 -4.18 -6.09
N THR A 56 14.84 -3.65 -4.87
CA THR A 56 16.05 -2.89 -4.54
C THR A 56 16.85 -3.55 -3.41
N ILE A 57 18.16 -3.64 -3.62
CA ILE A 57 19.15 -3.92 -2.58
C ILE A 57 19.95 -2.64 -2.34
N LEU A 58 19.75 -2.00 -1.19
CA LEU A 58 20.53 -0.85 -0.73
C LEU A 58 21.76 -1.33 0.03
N THR A 59 22.97 -1.07 -0.48
CA THR A 59 24.22 -1.25 0.27
C THR A 59 24.59 0.05 0.97
N VAL A 60 24.26 0.15 2.25
CA VAL A 60 24.45 1.35 3.08
C VAL A 60 25.93 1.57 3.36
N ASN A 61 26.40 2.81 3.24
CA ASN A 61 27.79 3.19 3.54
C ASN A 61 27.95 4.53 4.26
N GLN A 62 26.93 5.39 4.28
CA GLN A 62 27.01 6.73 4.85
C GLN A 62 25.65 7.15 5.39
N VAL A 63 25.67 7.99 6.41
CA VAL A 63 24.48 8.69 6.92
C VAL A 63 24.76 10.19 6.92
N LYS A 64 23.77 10.97 6.50
CA LYS A 64 23.73 12.43 6.69
C LYS A 64 22.61 12.76 7.66
N LEU A 65 22.89 13.68 8.57
CA LEU A 65 21.96 14.17 9.58
C LEU A 65 21.99 15.68 9.52
N ASN A 66 20.84 16.33 9.61
CA ASN A 66 20.84 17.73 9.98
C ASN A 66 20.64 17.87 11.48
N VAL A 67 21.46 18.69 12.12
CA VAL A 67 21.42 18.87 13.58
C VAL A 67 21.45 20.34 13.95
N THR A 68 20.70 20.71 14.99
CA THR A 68 20.88 21.96 15.73
C THR A 68 21.95 21.75 16.80
N LYS A 69 23.05 22.49 16.76
CA LYS A 69 24.15 22.37 17.74
C LYS A 69 24.86 23.71 17.98
N GLY A 70 25.73 23.73 18.99
CA GLY A 70 26.67 24.83 19.25
C GLY A 70 27.78 24.97 18.21
N GLU A 71 28.65 25.96 18.41
CA GLU A 71 29.76 26.25 17.50
C GLU A 71 30.77 25.09 17.42
N ALA A 72 30.98 24.35 18.52
CA ALA A 72 31.92 23.24 18.50
C ALA A 72 31.37 22.06 17.68
N ASP A 73 32.28 21.39 16.98
CA ASP A 73 31.97 20.16 16.26
C ASP A 73 31.56 19.05 17.23
N LEU A 74 30.61 18.20 16.82
CA LEU A 74 30.30 16.97 17.53
C LEU A 74 31.56 16.09 17.64
N GLU A 75 31.84 15.57 18.84
CA GLU A 75 33.01 14.70 19.06
C GLU A 75 32.83 13.35 18.36
N TYR A 76 31.61 12.81 18.48
CA TYR A 76 31.19 11.56 17.86
C TYR A 76 29.66 11.48 17.75
N VAL A 77 29.19 10.55 16.95
CA VAL A 77 27.79 10.10 16.91
C VAL A 77 27.71 8.61 17.24
N ARG A 78 26.56 8.17 17.73
CA ARG A 78 26.18 6.76 17.81
C ARG A 78 25.03 6.52 16.84
N ILE A 79 25.18 5.51 16.00
CA ILE A 79 24.20 5.17 14.96
C ILE A 79 23.80 3.72 15.12
N LYS A 80 22.50 3.44 15.17
CA LYS A 80 21.97 2.06 15.11
C LYS A 80 20.92 1.96 14.02
N PHE A 81 20.91 0.82 13.33
CA PHE A 81 19.84 0.45 12.43
C PHE A 81 19.00 -0.64 13.09
N LEU A 82 17.68 -0.45 13.12
CA LEU A 82 16.73 -1.32 13.82
C LEU A 82 15.70 -1.90 12.86
N GLU A 83 15.25 -3.12 13.17
CA GLU A 83 14.13 -3.76 12.48
C GLU A 83 12.82 -3.01 12.78
N ASP A 84 11.84 -3.08 11.87
CA ASP A 84 10.47 -2.70 12.22
C ASP A 84 9.83 -3.74 13.17
N ALA A 85 9.18 -3.24 14.21
CA ALA A 85 8.47 -4.04 15.21
C ALA A 85 6.99 -3.63 15.30
N ASN A 86 6.24 -3.85 14.20
CA ASN A 86 4.82 -3.49 14.07
C ASN A 86 4.61 -1.96 14.15
N GLY A 87 5.35 -1.20 13.34
CA GLY A 87 5.26 0.28 13.30
C GLY A 87 6.01 0.96 14.45
N LYS A 88 7.01 0.29 15.03
CA LYS A 88 7.88 0.85 16.07
C LYS A 88 9.32 0.40 15.87
N PRO A 89 10.33 1.12 16.37
CA PRO A 89 11.71 0.67 16.31
C PRO A 89 11.87 -0.61 17.15
N GLY A 90 12.40 -1.66 16.52
CA GLY A 90 12.60 -2.98 17.09
C GLY A 90 14.01 -3.19 17.64
N GLU A 91 14.52 -4.41 17.45
CA GLU A 91 15.87 -4.78 17.85
C GLU A 91 16.91 -4.20 16.87
N PRO A 92 18.07 -3.73 17.37
CA PRO A 92 19.15 -3.28 16.50
C PRO A 92 19.80 -4.47 15.80
N PHE A 93 20.01 -4.35 14.48
CA PHE A 93 20.73 -5.34 13.67
C PHE A 93 22.09 -4.83 13.17
N GLN A 94 22.33 -3.50 13.21
CA GLN A 94 23.64 -2.88 13.04
C GLN A 94 23.83 -1.76 14.06
N THR A 95 25.06 -1.60 14.55
CA THR A 95 25.39 -0.60 15.57
C THR A 95 26.82 -0.09 15.36
N PHE A 96 26.96 1.23 15.33
CA PHE A 96 28.22 1.94 15.23
C PHE A 96 28.36 2.89 16.41
N GLU A 97 29.28 2.54 17.30
CA GLU A 97 29.55 3.31 18.52
C GLU A 97 30.65 4.34 18.28
N ASN A 98 30.43 5.55 18.77
CA ASN A 98 31.40 6.64 18.82
C ASN A 98 32.11 6.93 17.47
N VAL A 99 31.33 7.06 16.39
CA VAL A 99 31.84 7.39 15.06
C VAL A 99 32.07 8.89 14.96
N THR A 100 33.28 9.32 14.64
CA THR A 100 33.56 10.74 14.39
C THR A 100 32.99 11.16 13.03
N PRO A 101 32.18 12.23 12.96
CA PRO A 101 31.70 12.76 11.68
C PRO A 101 32.84 13.11 10.73
N THR A 102 32.66 12.81 9.44
CA THR A 102 33.64 13.13 8.39
C THR A 102 33.47 14.57 7.88
N SER A 103 32.30 15.17 8.06
CA SER A 103 32.01 16.58 7.77
C SER A 103 30.92 17.12 8.69
N GLN A 104 31.00 18.40 9.05
CA GLN A 104 29.96 19.15 9.77
C GLN A 104 29.84 20.53 9.11
N MET A 105 28.90 20.67 8.19
CA MET A 105 28.76 21.86 7.35
C MET A 105 27.67 22.78 7.88
N TYR A 106 27.99 24.04 8.16
CA TYR A 106 26.98 25.04 8.51
C TYR A 106 25.97 25.19 7.37
N LEU A 107 24.68 25.15 7.70
CA LEU A 107 23.59 25.40 6.77
C LEU A 107 23.01 26.80 6.97
N TYR A 108 22.38 27.04 8.12
CA TYR A 108 21.69 28.29 8.41
C TYR A 108 21.53 28.52 9.92
N ALA A 109 21.27 29.76 10.30
CA ALA A 109 21.15 30.16 11.69
C ALA A 109 19.75 29.92 12.24
N THR A 110 19.63 29.60 13.53
CA THR A 110 18.32 29.52 14.21
C THR A 110 17.97 30.83 14.93
N GLU A 111 16.74 30.93 15.44
CA GLU A 111 16.35 32.01 16.35
C GLU A 111 16.90 31.80 17.78
N ILE A 112 17.44 30.63 18.08
CA ILE A 112 17.96 30.28 19.40
C ILE A 112 19.42 30.69 19.49
N GLU A 113 19.73 31.63 20.39
CA GLU A 113 21.08 32.16 20.58
C GLU A 113 22.08 31.02 20.90
N GLY A 114 23.13 30.92 20.08
CA GLY A 114 24.20 29.94 20.25
C GLY A 114 23.90 28.55 19.68
N MET A 115 22.82 28.38 18.91
CA MET A 115 22.53 27.17 18.16
C MET A 115 22.23 27.48 16.70
N ASP A 116 22.93 26.80 15.80
CA ASP A 116 22.71 26.88 14.35
C ASP A 116 22.50 25.47 13.79
N VAL A 117 22.02 25.37 12.55
CA VAL A 117 21.78 24.10 11.86
C VAL A 117 22.99 23.72 11.00
N TYR A 118 23.40 22.47 11.12
CA TYR A 118 24.53 21.89 10.39
C TYR A 118 24.15 20.56 9.73
N GLU A 119 24.64 20.32 8.51
CA GLU A 119 24.65 18.98 7.90
C GLU A 119 25.89 18.21 8.40
N VAL A 120 25.65 17.15 9.16
CA VAL A 120 26.65 16.22 9.68
C VAL A 120 26.69 14.99 8.77
N THR A 121 27.84 14.76 8.13
CA THR A 121 28.09 13.56 7.32
C THR A 121 28.90 12.55 8.12
N VAL A 122 28.48 11.29 8.08
CA VAL A 122 29.08 10.19 8.82
C VAL A 122 29.32 9.02 7.88
N ASP A 123 30.58 8.76 7.54
CA ASP A 123 30.95 7.55 6.81
C ASP A 123 30.92 6.35 7.77
N LEU A 124 30.17 5.31 7.42
CA LEU A 124 30.02 4.15 8.29
C LEU A 124 31.31 3.29 8.26
N PRO A 125 31.79 2.81 9.43
CA PRO A 125 32.98 1.96 9.51
C PRO A 125 32.93 0.67 8.67
N SER A 126 31.73 0.18 8.37
CA SER A 126 31.51 -0.98 7.49
C SER A 126 30.18 -0.86 6.76
N THR A 127 30.10 -1.42 5.56
CA THR A 127 28.88 -1.46 4.76
C THR A 127 28.04 -2.70 5.08
N PHE A 128 26.74 -2.62 4.81
CA PHE A 128 25.80 -3.74 4.90
C PHE A 128 24.65 -3.53 3.91
N ALA A 129 23.97 -4.62 3.53
CA ALA A 129 22.90 -4.59 2.54
C ALA A 129 21.52 -4.72 3.19
N LEU A 130 20.56 -3.94 2.71
CA LEU A 130 19.15 -3.97 3.05
C LEU A 130 18.34 -4.32 1.79
N SER A 131 17.36 -5.22 1.95
CA SER A 131 16.37 -5.54 0.92
C SER A 131 15.08 -4.74 1.16
N LYS A 132 14.02 -4.99 0.39
CA LYS A 132 12.69 -4.41 0.65
C LYS A 132 12.33 -4.47 2.14
N GLY A 133 11.88 -3.35 2.70
CA GLY A 133 11.32 -3.29 4.05
C GLY A 133 11.37 -1.89 4.66
N LYS A 134 10.66 -1.75 5.79
CA LYS A 134 10.75 -0.59 6.68
C LYS A 134 11.83 -0.84 7.73
N TYR A 135 12.68 0.15 7.98
CA TYR A 135 13.77 0.11 8.94
C TYR A 135 13.81 1.41 9.73
N TYR A 136 14.45 1.39 10.91
CA TYR A 136 14.65 2.60 11.71
C TYR A 136 16.14 2.94 11.84
N LEU A 137 16.43 4.23 11.93
CA LEU A 137 17.73 4.80 12.23
C LEU A 137 17.67 5.48 13.61
N GLU A 138 18.33 4.89 14.62
CA GLU A 138 18.53 5.53 15.93
C GLU A 138 19.83 6.33 15.93
N VAL A 139 19.76 7.57 16.40
CA VAL A 139 20.89 8.51 16.43
C VAL A 139 21.07 9.09 17.82
N GLN A 140 22.34 9.23 18.21
CA GLN A 140 22.76 10.11 19.30
C GLN A 140 24.01 10.91 18.90
N GLY A 141 24.18 12.12 19.44
CA GLY A 141 25.31 13.01 19.19
C GLY A 141 26.01 13.46 20.48
N ALA A 142 27.34 13.41 20.50
CA ALA A 142 28.16 13.96 21.57
C ALA A 142 28.56 15.40 21.25
N PRO A 143 28.06 16.40 22.01
CA PRO A 143 28.43 17.80 21.77
C PRO A 143 29.91 18.03 22.09
N GLY A 144 30.58 18.85 21.28
CA GLY A 144 31.95 19.30 21.55
C GLY A 144 32.05 20.48 22.52
N ASP A 145 30.90 21.03 22.93
CA ASP A 145 30.78 22.12 23.90
C ASP A 145 29.64 21.85 24.88
N GLY A 146 29.24 22.87 25.65
CA GLY A 146 28.17 22.76 26.64
C GLY A 146 26.76 22.88 26.07
N VAL A 147 26.60 22.94 24.74
CA VAL A 147 25.32 23.12 24.06
C VAL A 147 24.76 21.75 23.65
N ALA A 148 23.46 21.56 23.85
CA ALA A 148 22.79 20.31 23.48
C ALA A 148 22.74 20.12 21.96
N VAL A 149 22.60 18.87 21.53
CA VAL A 149 22.43 18.48 20.13
C VAL A 149 20.98 18.11 19.89
N GLY A 150 20.34 18.77 18.94
CA GLY A 150 19.03 18.40 18.42
C GLY A 150 19.12 17.84 17.02
N TRP A 151 18.34 16.83 16.69
CA TRP A 151 18.14 16.33 15.33
C TRP A 151 17.07 17.20 14.68
N GLU A 152 17.40 17.87 13.57
CA GLU A 152 16.45 18.75 12.87
C GLU A 152 15.17 17.98 12.54
N ILE A 153 14.02 18.62 12.75
CA ILE A 153 12.71 18.10 12.37
C ILE A 153 12.09 18.92 11.24
N THR A 154 11.23 18.33 10.43
CA THR A 154 10.41 19.04 9.44
C THR A 154 9.19 19.72 10.07
N ASP A 155 8.44 20.46 9.26
CA ASP A 155 7.16 21.05 9.59
C ASP A 155 6.05 19.99 9.59
N GLN A 156 4.84 20.40 9.96
CA GLN A 156 3.73 19.47 10.03
C GLN A 156 3.14 19.08 8.67
N GLU A 157 3.48 19.78 7.60
CA GLU A 157 2.85 19.65 6.27
C GLU A 157 3.67 18.79 5.30
N THR A 158 4.90 18.43 5.65
CA THR A 158 5.77 17.60 4.80
C THR A 158 5.22 16.18 4.60
N THR A 159 4.84 15.83 3.37
CA THR A 159 4.25 14.52 3.03
C THR A 159 5.30 13.46 2.64
N SER A 160 6.38 13.33 3.42
CA SER A 160 7.43 12.32 3.18
C SER A 160 7.19 11.02 3.95
N VAL A 161 7.87 9.96 3.50
CA VAL A 161 8.01 8.60 4.09
C VAL A 161 7.57 8.55 5.56
N GLY A 162 6.55 7.73 5.86
CA GLY A 162 5.70 7.78 7.06
C GLY A 162 6.34 8.23 8.36
N ARG A 163 5.60 9.03 9.15
CA ARG A 163 6.16 9.74 10.30
C ARG A 163 6.03 8.98 11.61
N PHE A 164 7.15 8.73 12.29
CA PHE A 164 7.15 8.55 13.74
C PHE A 164 8.45 9.05 14.39
N ASP A 165 8.36 10.10 15.23
CA ASP A 165 9.42 10.51 16.14
C ASP A 165 9.44 9.60 17.37
N PHE A 166 10.21 8.52 17.31
CA PHE A 166 10.37 7.66 18.48
C PHE A 166 11.53 8.13 19.33
N ASN A 167 11.25 8.36 20.61
CA ASN A 167 12.24 8.77 21.59
C ASN A 167 12.29 7.73 22.72
N LYS A 168 13.44 7.61 23.36
CA LYS A 168 13.58 6.84 24.60
C LYS A 168 14.63 7.48 25.49
N PHE A 169 14.48 7.24 26.79
CA PHE A 169 15.46 7.61 27.81
C PHE A 169 16.17 6.33 28.25
N ASP A 170 17.49 6.30 28.16
CA ASP A 170 18.31 5.16 28.55
C ASP A 170 17.81 3.83 27.92
N THR A 171 17.27 2.94 28.74
CA THR A 171 16.74 1.62 28.35
C THR A 171 15.22 1.55 28.37
N ASP A 172 14.54 2.68 28.54
CA ASP A 172 13.08 2.72 28.56
C ASP A 172 12.50 2.30 27.20
N PRO A 173 11.27 1.77 27.19
CA PRO A 173 10.57 1.48 25.95
C PRO A 173 10.43 2.73 25.08
N TRP A 174 10.45 2.53 23.76
CA TRP A 174 10.15 3.60 22.80
C TRP A 174 8.78 4.23 23.09
N PHE A 175 8.79 5.55 23.23
CA PHE A 175 7.60 6.39 23.29
C PHE A 175 7.68 7.44 22.19
N GLY A 176 6.54 7.88 21.68
CA GLY A 176 6.51 8.78 20.53
C GLY A 176 5.46 8.34 19.53
N GLY A 177 5.50 8.95 18.34
CA GLY A 177 4.48 8.72 17.34
C GLY A 177 3.16 9.43 17.66
N PHE A 178 3.28 10.65 18.19
CA PHE A 178 2.16 11.56 18.37
C PHE A 178 2.32 12.83 17.54
N SER A 179 3.47 12.96 16.87
CA SER A 179 3.87 14.16 16.16
C SER A 179 3.73 13.95 14.67
N TYR A 180 3.41 15.03 13.97
CA TYR A 180 3.34 15.05 12.51
C TYR A 180 4.59 15.72 11.95
N TYR A 181 5.79 15.44 12.45
CA TYR A 181 7.04 15.94 11.86
C TYR A 181 8.04 14.79 11.73
N ASP A 182 9.01 14.95 10.84
CA ASP A 182 10.05 13.94 10.59
C ASP A 182 11.42 14.45 10.96
N ASN A 183 12.28 13.56 11.46
CA ASN A 183 13.69 13.89 11.58
C ASN A 183 14.33 14.01 10.18
N VAL A 184 15.21 14.98 9.98
CA VAL A 184 15.89 15.23 8.71
C VAL A 184 17.18 14.41 8.63
N PHE A 185 17.21 13.45 7.72
CA PHE A 185 18.37 12.58 7.51
C PHE A 185 18.36 11.93 6.13
N GLN A 186 19.52 11.40 5.75
CA GLN A 186 19.64 10.51 4.60
C GLN A 186 20.51 9.31 4.96
N VAL A 187 20.01 8.12 4.67
CA VAL A 187 20.77 6.87 4.61
C VAL A 187 21.25 6.70 3.17
N LEU A 188 22.56 6.79 2.95
CA LEU A 188 23.17 6.76 1.63
C LEU A 188 23.92 5.45 1.38
N GLY A 189 23.98 5.07 0.12
CA GLY A 189 24.63 3.86 -0.32
C GLY A 189 24.57 3.68 -1.82
N THR A 190 24.81 2.44 -2.25
CA THR A 190 24.61 2.03 -3.65
C THR A 190 23.41 1.09 -3.74
N CYS A 191 22.47 1.39 -4.63
CA CYS A 191 21.33 0.55 -4.94
C CYS A 191 21.62 -0.34 -6.14
N ALA A 192 21.34 -1.62 -6.00
CA ALA A 192 21.33 -2.59 -7.08
C ALA A 192 19.94 -3.22 -7.19
N ASP A 193 19.60 -3.71 -8.38
CA ASP A 193 18.42 -4.53 -8.61
C ASP A 193 18.53 -5.83 -7.78
N SER A 194 17.46 -6.22 -7.08
CA SER A 194 17.42 -7.45 -6.29
C SER A 194 17.32 -8.72 -7.14
N GLY A 195 16.99 -8.58 -8.43
CA GLY A 195 16.63 -9.66 -9.34
C GLY A 195 15.22 -10.18 -9.12
N GLU A 196 14.44 -9.56 -8.23
CA GLU A 196 13.04 -9.90 -8.01
C GLU A 196 12.19 -9.32 -9.13
N GLU A 197 11.59 -10.19 -9.93
CA GLU A 197 10.60 -9.77 -10.92
C GLU A 197 9.22 -9.73 -10.25
N GLN A 198 8.59 -8.55 -10.24
CA GLN A 198 7.19 -8.45 -9.86
C GLN A 198 6.35 -9.27 -10.85
N PRO A 199 5.43 -10.13 -10.39
CA PRO A 199 4.52 -10.82 -11.30
C PRO A 199 3.73 -9.81 -12.14
N ASP A 200 3.43 -10.18 -13.39
CA ASP A 200 2.59 -9.36 -14.27
C ASP A 200 1.15 -9.33 -13.76
N TYR A 201 0.87 -8.37 -12.89
CA TYR A 201 -0.44 -8.12 -12.28
C TYR A 201 -1.35 -7.22 -13.14
N GLY A 202 -0.90 -6.79 -14.33
CA GLY A 202 -1.66 -5.90 -15.22
C GLY A 202 -1.36 -4.41 -15.00
N ASP A 203 -2.31 -3.56 -15.37
CA ASP A 203 -2.17 -2.09 -15.32
C ASP A 203 -2.57 -1.54 -13.96
N ALA A 204 -1.93 -0.46 -13.49
CA ALA A 204 -2.29 0.18 -12.23
C ALA A 204 -3.76 0.62 -12.23
N CYS A 205 -4.47 0.34 -11.14
CA CYS A 205 -5.85 0.76 -10.95
C CYS A 205 -6.12 1.04 -9.47
N SER A 206 -7.09 1.92 -9.22
CA SER A 206 -7.59 2.19 -7.88
C SER A 206 -9.08 2.52 -7.91
N GLN A 207 -9.70 2.44 -6.74
CA GLN A 207 -11.04 2.96 -6.51
C GLN A 207 -11.12 3.43 -5.06
N GLY A 208 -11.83 4.54 -4.85
CA GLY A 208 -12.09 5.05 -3.51
C GLY A 208 -13.33 5.91 -3.43
N ASN A 209 -13.74 6.22 -2.21
CA ASN A 209 -14.74 7.23 -1.91
C ASN A 209 -14.02 8.53 -1.55
N ALA A 210 -14.46 9.65 -2.13
CA ALA A 210 -13.82 10.94 -1.94
C ALA A 210 -14.22 11.60 -0.61
N SER A 211 -13.25 12.28 0.01
CA SER A 211 -13.51 13.21 1.11
C SER A 211 -14.48 14.31 0.69
N ASN A 212 -15.33 14.73 1.62
CA ASN A 212 -16.14 15.93 1.51
C ASN A 212 -15.70 17.02 2.50
N GLU A 213 -14.38 17.15 2.68
CA GLU A 213 -13.73 18.10 3.58
C GLU A 213 -13.94 17.77 5.07
N TYR A 214 -13.86 16.48 5.42
CA TYR A 214 -13.89 16.00 6.81
C TYR A 214 -15.16 16.40 7.57
N GLU A 215 -16.32 16.37 6.90
CA GLU A 215 -17.61 16.75 7.48
C GLU A 215 -17.97 15.91 8.71
N THR A 216 -17.71 14.60 8.65
CA THR A 216 -18.05 13.65 9.70
C THR A 216 -17.11 12.45 9.71
N GLY A 217 -17.29 11.57 10.69
CA GLY A 217 -16.50 10.36 10.84
C GLY A 217 -17.20 9.32 11.70
N LEU A 218 -16.89 8.05 11.44
CA LEU A 218 -17.38 6.91 12.20
C LEU A 218 -16.32 6.41 13.17
N ASN A 219 -16.74 6.04 14.38
CA ASN A 219 -15.84 5.68 15.46
C ASN A 219 -15.08 4.38 15.13
N LEU A 220 -13.74 4.47 15.08
CA LEU A 220 -12.86 3.32 14.84
C LEU A 220 -12.53 2.52 16.11
N ARG A 221 -12.94 3.01 17.29
CA ARG A 221 -12.60 2.41 18.57
C ARG A 221 -13.67 1.42 19.01
N GLY A 222 -13.25 0.18 19.25
CA GLY A 222 -14.07 -0.84 19.91
C GLY A 222 -15.09 -1.52 19.00
N GLY A 223 -14.95 -1.39 17.69
CA GLY A 223 -15.75 -2.09 16.68
C GLY A 223 -14.98 -2.29 15.38
N SER A 224 -15.72 -2.71 14.36
CA SER A 224 -15.28 -2.87 12.99
C SER A 224 -16.05 -1.87 12.12
N LEU A 225 -15.34 -1.24 11.20
CA LEU A 225 -15.93 -0.43 10.13
C LEU A 225 -15.57 -1.04 8.80
N THR A 226 -16.51 -1.04 7.86
CA THR A 226 -16.25 -1.57 6.52
C THR A 226 -17.07 -0.84 5.47
N ASP A 227 -16.55 -0.81 4.25
CA ASP A 227 -17.23 -0.25 3.10
C ASP A 227 -16.89 -1.05 1.84
N ASP A 228 -17.71 -0.94 0.80
CA ASP A 228 -17.62 -1.78 -0.38
C ASP A 228 -16.78 -1.20 -1.52
N PHE A 229 -16.20 -2.12 -2.27
CA PHE A 229 -15.48 -1.84 -3.50
C PHE A 229 -15.80 -2.94 -4.52
N ILE A 230 -15.72 -2.61 -5.80
CA ILE A 230 -16.20 -3.44 -6.90
C ILE A 230 -15.03 -3.83 -7.79
N VAL A 231 -14.82 -5.13 -7.97
CA VAL A 231 -13.96 -5.65 -9.03
C VAL A 231 -14.80 -5.80 -10.29
N PRO A 232 -14.49 -5.08 -11.39
CA PRO A 232 -15.28 -5.10 -12.60
C PRO A 232 -15.37 -6.48 -13.25
N ALA A 233 -16.36 -6.61 -14.14
CA ALA A 233 -16.57 -7.86 -14.85
C ALA A 233 -15.40 -8.21 -15.76
N ASN A 234 -15.01 -9.48 -15.76
CA ASN A 234 -13.83 -9.99 -16.47
C ASN A 234 -12.50 -9.35 -16.03
N THR A 235 -12.41 -8.78 -14.84
CA THR A 235 -11.16 -8.25 -14.30
C THR A 235 -10.71 -9.06 -13.10
N THR A 236 -9.40 -9.27 -12.97
CA THR A 236 -8.76 -9.66 -11.71
C THR A 236 -8.09 -8.42 -11.13
N PHE A 237 -8.45 -8.05 -9.90
CA PHE A 237 -7.80 -7.00 -9.13
C PHE A 237 -6.80 -7.59 -8.15
N TYR A 238 -5.55 -7.14 -8.24
CA TYR A 238 -4.46 -7.46 -7.33
C TYR A 238 -4.29 -6.28 -6.38
N LEU A 239 -4.97 -6.33 -5.24
CA LEU A 239 -4.94 -5.28 -4.22
C LEU A 239 -3.59 -5.29 -3.51
N THR A 240 -2.87 -4.17 -3.54
CA THR A 240 -1.54 -4.03 -2.91
C THR A 240 -1.51 -2.98 -1.83
N ASP A 241 -2.34 -1.95 -1.93
CA ASP A 241 -2.32 -0.83 -1.00
C ASP A 241 -3.74 -0.40 -0.63
N PHE A 242 -3.89 0.08 0.59
CA PHE A 242 -5.14 0.55 1.15
C PHE A 242 -4.91 1.86 1.90
N LYS A 243 -5.61 2.90 1.50
CA LYS A 243 -5.50 4.24 2.04
C LYS A 243 -6.80 4.65 2.70
N ILE A 244 -6.73 5.29 3.86
CA ILE A 244 -7.90 5.83 4.56
C ILE A 244 -7.64 7.26 5.00
N SER A 245 -8.70 8.04 5.10
CA SER A 245 -8.67 9.32 5.81
C SER A 245 -9.27 9.15 7.21
N THR A 246 -8.61 9.69 8.22
CA THR A 246 -9.02 9.62 9.62
C THR A 246 -9.10 10.99 10.25
N LEU A 247 -9.88 11.07 11.32
CA LEU A 247 -10.00 12.20 12.22
C LEU A 247 -9.58 11.72 13.60
N GLN A 248 -8.47 12.25 14.13
CA GLN A 248 -7.83 11.64 15.29
C GLN A 248 -7.17 12.64 16.25
N LEU A 249 -7.10 12.24 17.52
CA LEU A 249 -6.33 12.90 18.58
C LEU A 249 -5.33 11.91 19.17
N GLY A 250 -4.27 11.68 18.41
CA GLY A 250 -3.27 10.62 18.63
C GLY A 250 -3.35 9.57 17.51
N ASN A 251 -2.26 8.84 17.33
CA ASN A 251 -2.06 8.08 16.10
C ASN A 251 -2.45 6.61 16.24
N ILE A 252 -2.66 5.97 15.09
CA ILE A 252 -2.84 4.52 14.98
C ILE A 252 -1.46 3.85 14.98
N VAL A 253 -1.24 2.95 15.93
CA VAL A 253 -0.04 2.10 15.94
C VAL A 253 -0.19 0.99 14.90
N ASN A 254 -1.33 0.30 14.93
CA ASN A 254 -1.66 -0.72 13.94
C ASN A 254 -3.16 -1.05 13.95
N ALA A 255 -3.61 -1.76 12.93
CA ALA A 255 -4.95 -2.31 12.82
C ALA A 255 -4.94 -3.69 12.16
N SER A 256 -6.02 -4.45 12.33
CA SER A 256 -6.32 -5.57 11.45
C SER A 256 -7.13 -5.08 10.26
N ILE A 257 -6.74 -5.52 9.05
CA ILE A 257 -7.46 -5.22 7.81
C ILE A 257 -7.92 -6.54 7.21
N SER A 258 -9.22 -6.65 6.96
CA SER A 258 -9.85 -7.86 6.41
C SER A 258 -10.58 -7.56 5.11
N ILE A 259 -10.53 -8.50 4.17
CA ILE A 259 -11.38 -8.47 2.96
C ILE A 259 -12.50 -9.48 3.16
N ARG A 260 -13.73 -9.04 2.92
CA ARG A 260 -14.93 -9.88 2.98
C ARG A 260 -15.58 -9.98 1.61
N ASN A 261 -16.19 -11.12 1.33
CA ASN A 261 -17.10 -11.23 0.20
C ASN A 261 -18.42 -10.48 0.50
N SER A 262 -19.18 -10.18 -0.54
CA SER A 262 -20.55 -9.67 -0.41
C SER A 262 -21.55 -10.83 -0.40
N ILE A 263 -22.50 -10.80 0.55
CA ILE A 263 -23.67 -11.68 0.61
C ILE A 263 -24.90 -10.79 0.72
N ASP A 264 -25.79 -10.84 -0.30
CA ASP A 264 -27.00 -10.01 -0.37
C ASP A 264 -26.71 -8.50 -0.19
N ASP A 265 -25.63 -8.00 -0.83
CA ASP A 265 -25.15 -6.61 -0.74
C ASP A 265 -24.74 -6.17 0.68
N ARG A 266 -24.30 -7.12 1.52
CA ARG A 266 -23.81 -6.86 2.89
C ARG A 266 -22.47 -7.55 3.14
N PRO A 267 -21.70 -7.13 4.18
CA PRO A 267 -20.46 -7.79 4.54
C PRO A 267 -20.70 -9.26 4.91
N GLY A 268 -20.05 -10.17 4.19
CA GLY A 268 -20.15 -11.61 4.37
C GLY A 268 -18.96 -12.22 5.09
N ASP A 269 -18.53 -13.37 4.59
CA ASP A 269 -17.40 -14.14 5.10
C ASP A 269 -16.07 -13.42 4.84
N VAL A 270 -15.17 -13.47 5.83
CA VAL A 270 -13.78 -13.01 5.68
C VAL A 270 -13.03 -13.99 4.78
N ILE A 271 -12.44 -13.46 3.71
CA ILE A 271 -11.63 -14.22 2.74
C ILE A 271 -10.13 -13.94 2.88
N TYR A 272 -9.77 -12.84 3.52
CA TYR A 272 -8.38 -12.47 3.80
C TYR A 272 -8.30 -11.60 5.07
N THR A 273 -7.22 -11.75 5.84
CA THR A 273 -6.92 -10.87 6.97
C THR A 273 -5.41 -10.66 7.08
N VAL A 274 -5.00 -9.41 7.23
CA VAL A 274 -3.70 -9.04 7.82
C VAL A 274 -3.95 -8.49 9.22
N ALA A 275 -3.17 -8.93 10.21
CA ALA A 275 -3.34 -8.54 11.60
C ALA A 275 -2.18 -7.66 12.06
N ASN A 276 -2.49 -6.67 12.92
CA ASN A 276 -1.52 -5.73 13.49
C ASN A 276 -0.64 -5.03 12.44
N LYS A 277 -1.25 -4.65 11.31
CA LYS A 277 -0.57 -3.89 10.27
C LYS A 277 -0.50 -2.41 10.67
N GLY A 278 0.72 -1.88 10.79
CA GLY A 278 0.94 -0.45 10.96
C GLY A 278 0.82 0.29 9.63
N PRO A 279 0.50 1.60 9.65
CA PRO A 279 0.55 2.41 8.43
C PRO A 279 1.99 2.48 7.90
N LYS A 280 2.13 2.42 6.58
CA LYS A 280 3.36 2.73 5.84
C LYS A 280 3.62 4.22 5.85
N THR A 281 2.59 5.04 5.64
CA THR A 281 2.62 6.50 5.70
C THR A 281 1.48 7.06 6.53
N GLU A 282 1.74 8.20 7.20
CA GLU A 282 0.79 8.93 8.03
C GLU A 282 0.94 10.44 7.75
N ASN A 283 0.05 11.01 6.94
CA ASN A 283 0.16 12.37 6.42
C ASN A 283 -0.86 13.32 7.07
N PHE A 284 -0.40 14.47 7.57
CA PHE A 284 -1.24 15.48 8.22
C PHE A 284 -1.90 16.40 7.20
N PHE A 285 -3.20 16.66 7.36
CA PHE A 285 -4.00 17.50 6.46
C PHE A 285 -4.69 18.68 7.16
N GLY A 286 -4.40 18.92 8.44
CA GLY A 286 -4.89 20.08 9.16
C GLY A 286 -5.69 19.74 10.41
N TYR A 287 -6.10 20.80 11.10
CA TYR A 287 -7.01 20.74 12.24
C TYR A 287 -8.43 21.00 11.76
N HIS A 288 -9.37 20.18 12.21
CA HIS A 288 -10.77 20.24 11.81
C HIS A 288 -11.68 20.27 13.04
N PRO A 289 -12.70 21.14 13.08
CA PRO A 289 -13.73 21.05 14.09
C PRO A 289 -14.56 19.78 13.88
N PHE A 290 -14.91 19.08 14.96
CA PHE A 290 -15.79 17.91 14.89
C PHE A 290 -17.05 18.15 15.70
N GLU A 291 -18.23 17.96 15.10
CA GLU A 291 -19.49 18.23 15.78
C GLU A 291 -19.65 17.36 17.04
N GLY A 292 -20.01 17.99 18.15
CA GLY A 292 -20.18 17.31 19.43
C GLY A 292 -18.87 17.01 20.18
N PHE A 293 -17.71 17.37 19.61
CA PHE A 293 -16.42 17.26 20.28
C PHE A 293 -15.85 18.65 20.62
N PRO A 294 -15.27 18.86 21.82
CA PRO A 294 -14.91 20.21 22.30
C PRO A 294 -13.58 20.74 21.74
N LEU A 295 -12.77 19.91 21.10
CA LEU A 295 -11.47 20.28 20.52
C LEU A 295 -11.49 20.07 19.01
N GLU A 296 -10.59 20.73 18.30
CA GLU A 296 -10.28 20.37 16.92
C GLU A 296 -9.56 19.01 16.91
N VAL A 297 -9.91 18.19 15.94
CA VAL A 297 -9.28 16.89 15.65
C VAL A 297 -8.32 17.06 14.49
N VAL A 298 -7.39 16.12 14.35
CA VAL A 298 -6.42 16.16 13.25
C VAL A 298 -6.92 15.30 12.10
N ALA A 299 -6.98 15.87 10.90
CA ALA A 299 -7.19 15.12 9.68
C ALA A 299 -5.89 14.47 9.24
N VAL A 300 -5.93 13.15 9.04
CA VAL A 300 -4.76 12.35 8.70
C VAL A 300 -5.09 11.36 7.60
N GLU A 301 -4.17 11.18 6.65
CA GLU A 301 -4.25 10.12 5.66
C GLU A 301 -3.28 9.00 6.03
N LEU A 302 -3.80 7.78 6.16
CA LEU A 302 -3.03 6.59 6.49
C LEU A 302 -2.98 5.67 5.28
N GLU A 303 -1.78 5.24 4.90
CA GLU A 303 -1.57 4.26 3.83
C GLU A 303 -1.06 2.95 4.41
N PHE A 304 -1.63 1.83 4.00
CA PHE A 304 -1.22 0.48 4.40
C PHE A 304 -0.81 -0.30 3.15
N GLU A 305 0.41 -0.86 3.13
CA GLU A 305 0.91 -1.70 2.03
C GLU A 305 0.85 -3.18 2.43
N PHE A 306 0.20 -4.04 1.64
CA PHE A 306 0.16 -5.48 1.89
C PHE A 306 1.48 -6.16 1.49
N ASP A 307 1.89 -7.17 2.26
CA ASP A 307 3.16 -7.88 2.04
C ASP A 307 3.16 -8.64 0.69
N GLU A 308 1.98 -9.14 0.30
CA GLU A 308 1.71 -9.81 -0.96
C GLU A 308 0.41 -9.27 -1.55
N ALA A 309 0.31 -9.21 -2.88
CA ALA A 309 -0.89 -8.76 -3.55
C ALA A 309 -2.07 -9.73 -3.31
N ILE A 310 -3.23 -9.19 -2.95
CA ILE A 310 -4.44 -9.97 -2.72
C ILE A 310 -5.20 -10.09 -4.05
N GLU A 311 -5.29 -11.32 -4.57
CA GLU A 311 -5.99 -11.61 -5.83
C GLU A 311 -7.51 -11.68 -5.61
N LEU A 312 -8.25 -10.79 -6.25
CA LEU A 312 -9.71 -10.69 -6.20
C LEU A 312 -10.27 -10.75 -7.63
N THR A 313 -11.19 -11.67 -7.89
CA THR A 313 -11.89 -11.76 -9.18
C THR A 313 -13.09 -10.83 -9.22
N GLU A 314 -13.77 -10.73 -10.37
CA GLU A 314 -15.06 -10.05 -10.51
C GLU A 314 -15.99 -10.30 -9.31
N GLY A 315 -16.52 -9.21 -8.75
CA GLY A 315 -17.42 -9.26 -7.60
C GLY A 315 -17.42 -7.98 -6.78
N LYS A 316 -18.32 -7.94 -5.80
CA LYS A 316 -18.35 -6.90 -4.75
C LYS A 316 -17.68 -7.45 -3.50
N TYR A 317 -16.82 -6.65 -2.90
CA TYR A 317 -16.09 -6.96 -1.68
C TYR A 317 -16.23 -5.82 -0.68
N PHE A 318 -15.97 -6.13 0.58
CA PHE A 318 -15.93 -5.17 1.67
C PHE A 318 -14.54 -5.15 2.26
N ILE A 319 -13.97 -3.97 2.45
CA ILE A 319 -12.71 -3.78 3.17
C ILE A 319 -13.00 -3.35 4.59
N GLU A 320 -12.60 -4.15 5.56
CA GLU A 320 -12.87 -3.96 6.99
C GLU A 320 -11.60 -3.53 7.71
N MET A 321 -11.70 -2.47 8.51
CA MET A 321 -10.71 -2.15 9.53
C MET A 321 -11.26 -2.46 10.92
N HIS A 322 -10.49 -3.21 11.71
CA HIS A 322 -10.87 -3.65 13.05
C HIS A 322 -9.65 -3.86 13.96
N ASN A 323 -9.87 -4.14 15.24
CA ASN A 323 -8.81 -4.31 16.24
C ASN A 323 -7.77 -3.17 16.23
N VAL A 324 -8.23 -1.94 16.03
CA VAL A 324 -7.36 -0.77 15.94
C VAL A 324 -6.69 -0.54 17.28
N VAL A 325 -5.36 -0.50 17.27
CA VAL A 325 -4.51 -0.17 18.40
C VAL A 325 -4.02 1.26 18.21
N ASN A 326 -4.51 2.15 19.06
CA ASN A 326 -4.04 3.53 19.14
C ASN A 326 -2.97 3.69 20.22
N VAL A 327 -2.18 4.77 20.12
CA VAL A 327 -1.26 5.17 21.17
C VAL A 327 -2.01 5.48 22.49
N PRO A 328 -1.40 5.27 23.67
CA PRO A 328 -2.03 5.64 24.94
C PRO A 328 -2.48 7.10 24.95
N PHE A 329 -3.59 7.39 25.65
CA PHE A 329 -4.18 8.73 25.81
C PHE A 329 -4.90 9.33 24.58
N THR A 330 -5.14 8.55 23.51
CA THR A 330 -6.05 8.96 22.43
C THR A 330 -7.49 8.95 22.91
N ASP A 331 -8.11 10.13 22.95
CA ASP A 331 -9.51 10.31 23.34
C ASP A 331 -10.48 10.28 22.15
N PHE A 332 -9.98 10.48 20.92
CA PHE A 332 -10.79 10.53 19.69
C PHE A 332 -10.07 9.86 18.51
N LEU A 333 -10.77 8.94 17.83
CA LEU A 333 -10.29 8.30 16.61
C LEU A 333 -11.48 7.85 15.77
N ALA A 334 -11.62 8.41 14.59
CA ALA A 334 -12.68 8.12 13.64
C ALA A 334 -12.10 7.91 12.23
N TRP A 335 -12.74 7.03 11.46
CA TRP A 335 -12.55 6.97 10.01
C TRP A 335 -13.43 8.07 9.43
N GLU A 336 -12.85 8.95 8.62
CA GLU A 336 -13.64 9.96 7.91
C GLU A 336 -14.77 9.29 7.12
N ALA A 337 -15.96 9.87 7.24
CA ALA A 337 -17.13 9.45 6.47
C ALA A 337 -17.66 10.64 5.68
N THR A 338 -18.13 10.34 4.47
CA THR A 338 -18.61 11.30 3.49
C THR A 338 -20.07 11.04 3.17
N SER A 339 -20.83 12.11 2.93
CA SER A 339 -22.21 12.02 2.42
C SER A 339 -22.27 11.97 0.89
N LEU A 340 -21.12 11.96 0.22
CA LEU A 340 -21.05 11.83 -1.25
C LEU A 340 -21.47 10.42 -1.67
N GLU A 341 -21.89 10.29 -2.93
CA GLU A 341 -22.19 8.98 -3.52
C GLU A 341 -20.94 8.10 -3.50
N GLY A 342 -21.05 6.94 -2.86
CA GLY A 342 -19.98 5.95 -2.77
C GLY A 342 -19.85 5.14 -4.07
N ILE A 343 -18.77 4.38 -4.18
CA ILE A 343 -18.55 3.47 -5.33
C ILE A 343 -19.65 2.40 -5.42
N GLY A 344 -20.15 1.96 -4.27
CA GLY A 344 -21.16 0.91 -4.16
C GLY A 344 -22.31 1.29 -3.23
N GLY A 345 -22.44 0.58 -2.12
CA GLY A 345 -23.44 0.79 -1.08
C GLY A 345 -22.97 1.75 0.01
N ASN A 346 -23.75 1.86 1.09
CA ASN A 346 -23.34 2.59 2.28
C ASN A 346 -22.31 1.79 3.09
N ALA A 347 -21.59 2.49 3.97
CA ALA A 347 -20.73 1.87 4.97
C ALA A 347 -21.51 1.03 6.00
N PHE A 348 -20.80 0.11 6.65
CA PHE A 348 -21.33 -0.73 7.72
C PHE A 348 -20.45 -0.67 8.96
N GLU A 349 -21.10 -0.79 10.13
CA GLU A 349 -20.45 -0.92 11.43
C GLU A 349 -20.85 -2.22 12.13
N SER A 350 -19.93 -2.77 12.93
CA SER A 350 -20.17 -3.93 13.77
C SER A 350 -19.41 -3.84 15.09
N PHE A 351 -20.00 -4.35 16.18
CA PHE A 351 -19.34 -4.42 17.50
C PHE A 351 -18.80 -5.82 17.83
N ASP A 352 -19.27 -6.85 17.11
CA ASP A 352 -18.89 -8.25 17.31
C ASP A 352 -18.17 -8.85 16.08
N GLY A 353 -18.11 -8.12 14.96
CA GLY A 353 -17.54 -8.56 13.69
C GLY A 353 -18.41 -9.57 12.92
N GLU A 354 -19.62 -9.83 13.41
CA GLU A 354 -20.58 -10.82 12.87
C GLU A 354 -21.90 -10.15 12.46
N THR A 355 -22.41 -9.24 13.28
CA THR A 355 -23.66 -8.51 13.06
C THR A 355 -23.37 -7.13 12.50
N TRP A 356 -23.79 -6.89 11.26
CA TRP A 356 -23.51 -5.64 10.54
C TRP A 356 -24.73 -4.73 10.47
N THR A 357 -24.55 -3.49 10.91
CA THR A 357 -25.55 -2.41 10.80
C THR A 357 -25.11 -1.46 9.69
N GLU A 358 -26.04 -1.15 8.80
CA GLU A 358 -25.79 -0.20 7.71
C GLU A 358 -25.85 1.24 8.26
N VAL A 359 -24.90 2.07 7.84
CA VAL A 359 -24.86 3.49 8.20
C VAL A 359 -25.45 4.29 7.05
N GLU A 360 -26.78 4.44 7.06
CA GLU A 360 -27.53 5.02 5.94
C GLU A 360 -26.99 6.41 5.51
N GLY A 361 -26.66 6.54 4.23
CA GLY A 361 -26.27 7.80 3.60
C GLY A 361 -24.83 8.23 3.85
N LEU A 362 -24.01 7.38 4.47
CA LEU A 362 -22.59 7.63 4.68
C LEU A 362 -21.73 6.54 4.05
N ASN A 363 -20.61 6.97 3.49
CA ASN A 363 -19.55 6.13 2.95
C ASN A 363 -18.24 6.45 3.66
N LEU A 364 -17.38 5.48 3.88
CA LEU A 364 -16.05 5.71 4.46
C LEU A 364 -15.12 6.30 3.39
N VAL A 365 -14.29 7.26 3.75
CA VAL A 365 -13.32 7.85 2.83
C VAL A 365 -12.07 6.98 2.77
N PHE A 366 -11.86 6.33 1.64
CA PHE A 366 -10.76 5.39 1.43
C PHE A 366 -10.39 5.28 -0.04
N ASP A 367 -9.24 4.69 -0.33
CA ASP A 367 -8.82 4.24 -1.66
C ASP A 367 -8.19 2.84 -1.54
N VAL A 368 -8.63 1.90 -2.36
CA VAL A 368 -7.94 0.62 -2.58
C VAL A 368 -7.23 0.69 -3.93
N SER A 369 -5.93 0.39 -3.93
CA SER A 369 -5.10 0.47 -5.12
C SER A 369 -4.24 -0.77 -5.33
N GLY A 370 -3.86 -0.97 -6.59
CA GLY A 370 -3.01 -2.05 -7.01
C GLY A 370 -3.05 -2.19 -8.53
N PHE A 371 -3.27 -3.40 -9.02
CA PHE A 371 -3.22 -3.68 -10.45
C PHE A 371 -4.45 -4.45 -10.93
N CYS A 372 -4.94 -4.09 -12.11
CA CYS A 372 -6.07 -4.72 -12.76
C CYS A 372 -5.59 -5.46 -14.00
N LYS A 373 -5.92 -6.75 -14.07
CA LYS A 373 -5.67 -7.59 -15.22
C LYS A 373 -6.97 -7.99 -15.87
N GLU A 374 -7.14 -7.58 -17.12
CA GLU A 374 -8.24 -8.04 -17.95
C GLU A 374 -8.12 -9.55 -18.18
N THR A 375 -9.12 -10.28 -17.74
CA THR A 375 -9.28 -11.71 -18.00
C THR A 375 -10.16 -11.91 -19.23
N LEU A 376 -9.84 -12.91 -20.05
CA LEU A 376 -10.71 -13.26 -21.17
C LEU A 376 -11.98 -13.94 -20.63
N GLY A 377 -13.00 -13.12 -20.36
CA GLY A 377 -14.34 -13.58 -20.08
C GLY A 377 -14.88 -14.45 -21.20
N VAL A 378 -15.07 -15.73 -20.95
CA VAL A 378 -16.14 -16.44 -21.65
C VAL A 378 -17.40 -15.95 -20.98
N ASN A 379 -17.96 -14.83 -21.43
CA ASN A 379 -19.31 -14.45 -21.08
C ASN A 379 -20.14 -15.72 -21.25
N ASP A 380 -20.67 -16.25 -20.14
CA ASP A 380 -21.64 -17.34 -20.15
C ASP A 380 -22.91 -16.71 -20.76
N LEU A 381 -22.86 -16.58 -22.09
CA LEU A 381 -23.97 -16.21 -22.95
C LEU A 381 -25.09 -17.10 -22.51
N THR A 382 -26.07 -16.50 -21.86
CA THR A 382 -27.33 -17.11 -21.43
C THR A 382 -27.79 -18.09 -22.51
N LYS A 383 -27.50 -19.38 -22.32
CA LYS A 383 -27.70 -20.48 -23.30
C LYS A 383 -29.18 -20.73 -23.63
N ALA A 384 -30.09 -19.92 -23.13
CA ALA A 384 -31.52 -20.07 -23.34
C ALA A 384 -31.97 -19.67 -24.76
N ASP A 385 -31.24 -18.79 -25.45
CA ASP A 385 -31.75 -18.15 -26.67
C ASP A 385 -31.03 -18.53 -27.97
N PHE A 386 -29.98 -19.34 -27.89
CA PHE A 386 -29.23 -19.88 -29.02
C PHE A 386 -28.79 -21.32 -28.75
N SER A 387 -29.16 -22.26 -29.63
CA SER A 387 -28.71 -23.65 -29.56
C SER A 387 -28.57 -24.27 -30.96
N PHE A 388 -27.89 -25.41 -31.06
CA PHE A 388 -27.65 -26.09 -32.33
C PHE A 388 -27.63 -27.61 -32.18
N TYR A 389 -28.09 -28.33 -33.20
CA TYR A 389 -28.14 -29.79 -33.20
C TYR A 389 -28.26 -30.36 -34.63
N PRO A 390 -27.95 -31.65 -34.83
CA PRO A 390 -27.17 -32.50 -33.93
C PRO A 390 -25.68 -32.11 -33.96
N ASN A 391 -24.98 -32.36 -32.86
CA ASN A 391 -23.53 -32.39 -32.80
C ASN A 391 -23.12 -33.66 -32.03
N PRO A 392 -22.45 -34.66 -32.65
CA PRO A 392 -21.87 -34.67 -33.99
C PRO A 392 -22.90 -34.60 -35.14
N VAL A 393 -22.59 -33.82 -36.17
CA VAL A 393 -23.44 -33.59 -37.35
C VAL A 393 -23.12 -34.58 -38.48
N LYS A 394 -24.15 -35.02 -39.22
CA LYS A 394 -23.99 -35.81 -40.43
C LYS A 394 -24.24 -34.92 -41.66
N ASP A 395 -25.48 -34.77 -42.09
CA ASP A 395 -25.79 -34.11 -43.37
C ASP A 395 -26.40 -32.72 -43.20
N GLU A 396 -26.98 -32.41 -42.04
CA GLU A 396 -27.65 -31.14 -41.77
C GLU A 396 -27.41 -30.67 -40.33
N LEU A 397 -26.94 -29.43 -40.18
CA LEU A 397 -26.86 -28.71 -38.91
C LEU A 397 -28.07 -27.78 -38.79
N ASN A 398 -28.78 -27.87 -37.66
CA ASN A 398 -29.89 -26.99 -37.31
C ASN A 398 -29.45 -25.99 -36.22
N ILE A 399 -29.81 -24.73 -36.39
CA ILE A 399 -29.59 -23.63 -35.42
C ILE A 399 -30.95 -23.12 -34.95
N ILE A 400 -31.16 -23.12 -33.63
CA ILE A 400 -32.29 -22.48 -32.95
C ILE A 400 -31.82 -21.13 -32.44
N SER A 401 -32.53 -20.07 -32.82
CA SER A 401 -32.35 -18.72 -32.30
C SER A 401 -33.67 -17.96 -32.33
N LYS A 402 -33.91 -17.09 -31.34
CA LYS A 402 -35.04 -16.13 -31.36
C LYS A 402 -34.87 -15.05 -32.43
N SER A 403 -33.63 -14.64 -32.71
CA SER A 403 -33.30 -13.68 -33.75
C SER A 403 -33.25 -14.35 -35.13
N GLU A 404 -33.40 -13.54 -36.18
CA GLU A 404 -33.17 -13.99 -37.56
C GLU A 404 -31.69 -14.25 -37.80
N ILE A 405 -31.37 -15.24 -38.65
CA ILE A 405 -29.99 -15.52 -39.07
C ILE A 405 -29.65 -14.61 -40.23
N LYS A 406 -28.63 -13.78 -40.06
CA LYS A 406 -28.09 -12.93 -41.13
C LYS A 406 -27.09 -13.70 -41.98
N ASN A 407 -26.16 -14.40 -41.34
CA ASN A 407 -25.14 -15.19 -42.02
C ASN A 407 -24.57 -16.29 -41.10
N VAL A 408 -24.19 -17.42 -41.68
CA VAL A 408 -23.48 -18.51 -40.99
C VAL A 408 -22.30 -18.92 -41.84
N SER A 409 -21.09 -18.78 -41.30
CA SER A 409 -19.85 -19.21 -41.94
C SER A 409 -19.25 -20.39 -41.17
N ILE A 410 -18.86 -21.45 -41.88
CA ILE A 410 -18.16 -22.60 -41.32
C ILE A 410 -16.70 -22.57 -41.78
N TYR A 411 -15.79 -22.79 -40.85
CA TYR A 411 -14.34 -22.77 -41.04
C TYR A 411 -13.73 -24.12 -40.66
N ASN A 412 -12.72 -24.55 -41.43
CA ASN A 412 -11.89 -25.69 -41.05
C ASN A 412 -10.86 -25.27 -39.97
N VAL A 413 -10.10 -26.24 -39.45
CA VAL A 413 -9.08 -26.01 -38.41
C VAL A 413 -7.94 -25.09 -38.83
N SER A 414 -7.75 -24.86 -40.13
CA SER A 414 -6.75 -23.93 -40.67
C SER A 414 -7.31 -22.50 -40.85
N GLY A 415 -8.54 -22.23 -40.38
CA GLY A 415 -9.18 -20.92 -40.49
C GLY A 415 -9.75 -20.61 -41.88
N GLN A 416 -9.71 -21.55 -42.83
CA GLN A 416 -10.27 -21.35 -44.16
C GLN A 416 -11.80 -21.52 -44.09
N LYS A 417 -12.53 -20.55 -44.65
CA LYS A 417 -13.99 -20.64 -44.81
C LYS A 417 -14.32 -21.70 -45.85
N VAL A 418 -15.06 -22.74 -45.43
CA VAL A 418 -15.41 -23.89 -46.28
C VAL A 418 -16.89 -23.91 -46.67
N LEU A 419 -17.75 -23.22 -45.91
CA LEU A 419 -19.18 -23.12 -46.20
C LEU A 419 -19.74 -21.79 -45.72
N ASN A 420 -20.73 -21.26 -46.45
CA ASN A 420 -21.51 -20.10 -46.04
C ASN A 420 -22.99 -20.36 -46.29
N SER A 421 -23.86 -19.92 -45.37
CA SER A 421 -25.31 -20.05 -45.46
C SER A 421 -25.99 -18.86 -44.78
N ASN A 422 -27.24 -18.58 -45.13
CA ASN A 422 -28.10 -17.61 -44.46
C ASN A 422 -29.34 -18.29 -43.83
N SER A 423 -29.29 -19.61 -43.66
CA SER A 423 -30.41 -20.43 -43.19
C SER A 423 -30.14 -21.01 -41.80
N LYS A 424 -31.21 -21.22 -41.02
CA LYS A 424 -31.18 -21.99 -39.76
C LYS A 424 -30.92 -23.48 -40.00
N LYS A 425 -31.13 -23.98 -41.23
CA LYS A 425 -30.81 -25.34 -41.65
C LYS A 425 -29.68 -25.31 -42.67
N ILE A 426 -28.56 -25.93 -42.33
CA ILE A 426 -27.32 -25.86 -43.09
C ILE A 426 -26.96 -27.26 -43.56
N ASN A 427 -26.91 -27.46 -44.87
CA ASN A 427 -26.47 -28.71 -45.46
C ASN A 427 -24.95 -28.85 -45.33
N THR A 428 -24.51 -29.80 -44.51
CA THR A 428 -23.09 -30.09 -44.23
C THR A 428 -22.60 -31.35 -44.93
N SER A 429 -23.38 -31.95 -45.84
CA SER A 429 -23.05 -33.23 -46.47
C SER A 429 -21.76 -33.20 -47.31
N ALA A 430 -21.38 -32.03 -47.83
CA ALA A 430 -20.15 -31.81 -48.58
C ALA A 430 -18.88 -31.67 -47.71
N LEU A 431 -19.03 -31.54 -46.39
CA LEU A 431 -17.89 -31.43 -45.47
C LEU A 431 -17.30 -32.81 -45.19
N LEU A 432 -15.96 -32.91 -45.20
CA LEU A 432 -15.27 -34.12 -44.77
C LEU A 432 -15.39 -34.32 -43.25
N THR A 433 -15.31 -35.56 -42.77
CA THR A 433 -15.25 -35.89 -41.34
C THR A 433 -14.14 -35.09 -40.66
N GLY A 434 -14.47 -34.40 -39.56
CA GLY A 434 -13.52 -33.50 -38.90
C GLY A 434 -14.17 -32.48 -37.96
N VAL A 435 -13.34 -31.62 -37.38
CA VAL A 435 -13.76 -30.53 -36.50
C VAL A 435 -13.88 -29.23 -37.29
N TYR A 436 -14.95 -28.49 -37.06
CA TYR A 436 -15.19 -27.19 -37.69
C TYR A 436 -15.62 -26.15 -36.64
N LEU A 437 -15.26 -24.89 -36.89
CA LEU A 437 -15.79 -23.74 -36.18
C LEU A 437 -16.89 -23.09 -37.01
N VAL A 438 -18.01 -22.77 -36.37
CA VAL A 438 -19.15 -22.10 -36.99
C VAL A 438 -19.30 -20.72 -36.37
N LYS A 439 -19.41 -19.69 -37.21
CA LYS A 439 -19.75 -18.32 -36.81
C LYS A 439 -21.12 -17.98 -37.36
N ALA A 440 -22.10 -17.72 -36.49
CA ALA A 440 -23.44 -17.29 -36.85
C ALA A 440 -23.65 -15.82 -36.46
N GLU A 441 -23.98 -14.98 -37.43
CA GLU A 441 -24.31 -13.57 -37.26
C GLU A 441 -25.84 -13.43 -37.26
N LEU A 442 -26.40 -12.84 -36.21
CA LEU A 442 -27.83 -12.66 -35.99
C LEU A 442 -28.29 -11.26 -36.43
N GLY A 443 -29.59 -11.12 -36.73
CA GLY A 443 -30.19 -9.87 -37.18
C GLY A 443 -30.14 -8.73 -36.17
N ASN A 444 -30.01 -9.05 -34.87
CA ASN A 444 -29.81 -8.08 -33.77
C ASN A 444 -28.34 -7.63 -33.62
N GLY A 445 -27.43 -8.08 -34.48
CA GLY A 445 -26.00 -7.77 -34.42
C GLY A 445 -25.15 -8.72 -33.57
N GLN A 446 -25.78 -9.66 -32.86
CA GLN A 446 -25.08 -10.66 -32.04
C GLN A 446 -24.33 -11.68 -32.92
N ILE A 447 -23.15 -12.11 -32.47
CA ILE A 447 -22.31 -13.09 -33.15
C ILE A 447 -22.09 -14.28 -32.23
N GLU A 448 -22.53 -15.46 -32.66
CA GLU A 448 -22.38 -16.72 -31.94
C GLU A 448 -21.31 -17.57 -32.61
N THR A 449 -20.36 -18.10 -31.82
CA THR A 449 -19.31 -18.99 -32.32
C THR A 449 -19.34 -20.31 -31.58
N PHE A 450 -19.38 -21.43 -32.31
CA PHE A 450 -19.46 -22.75 -31.71
C PHE A 450 -18.75 -23.83 -32.55
N LYS A 451 -18.37 -24.91 -31.89
CA LYS A 451 -17.67 -26.05 -32.50
C LYS A 451 -18.64 -27.17 -32.86
N ILE A 452 -18.49 -27.73 -34.06
CA ILE A 452 -19.19 -28.93 -34.51
C ILE A 452 -18.20 -30.05 -34.90
N VAL A 453 -18.63 -31.29 -34.73
CA VAL A 453 -17.90 -32.49 -35.19
C VAL A 453 -18.69 -33.13 -36.33
N LYS A 454 -18.11 -33.18 -37.53
CA LYS A 454 -18.69 -33.86 -38.70
C LYS A 454 -18.32 -35.34 -38.65
N LYS A 455 -19.33 -36.21 -38.73
CA LYS A 455 -19.16 -37.67 -38.91
C LYS A 455 -19.07 -38.06 -40.37
#